data_AF-A0A6G0Y4W9-F1
#
_entry.id   AF-A0A6G0Y4W9-F1
#
_cell.length_a   1.000
_cell.length_b   1.000
_cell.length_c   1.000
_cell.angle_alpha   90.00
_cell.angle_beta   90.00
_cell.angle_gamma   90.00
#
_symmetry.space_group_name_H-M   'P 1'
#
loop_
_entity.id
_entity.type
_entity.pdbx_description
1 polymer ?
#
loop_
_entity_poly.entity_id
_entity_poly.type
_entity_poly.pdbx_seq_one_letter_code
_entity_poly.pdbx_strand_id
1 'polypeptide(L)'
;MVIQRAEIKIAVFISEHIIAFLAADHLPGLLQECFPDSEIAKGISTKRTKTTAIIKNVIGSSAKEELIESLKNNKFRVLTDESTDIGTVKTCVTVSSKRLAAFSQFQKFMEVEPHRMLPSQTRWLSLNMVVSRILEQWDALKLYFTDTWINQRLLSTEEIFKIVHNMVFICRFNQYFQTERVVITNLHKMIISLFQEIFFLKREYVTKTKLSAINPKMDKFQLIDRQLYLGAKVMSHIDEQNVIANNVCRKYFFERCRLFLQTAACEIQKRYNMDDIILSKLSTLKPKNVFSLEYRDVQPSLIPLIKVVPYIVSNDDTIQLIDDQWRRLPLLLSKISDEESFLKLPIDEFC
;
A
#
# COMPACT_ATOMS: atom_id res chain seq x y z
N MET A 1 1.06 50.19 -22.19
CA MET A 1 0.00 49.47 -21.43
C MET A 1 -0.71 48.38 -22.24
N VAL A 2 -1.18 48.63 -23.47
CA VAL A 2 -1.97 47.63 -24.23
C VAL A 2 -1.17 46.36 -24.57
N ILE A 3 0.09 46.51 -24.99
CA ILE A 3 0.99 45.38 -25.29
C ILE A 3 1.20 44.50 -24.04
N GLN A 4 1.56 45.10 -22.90
CA GLN A 4 1.75 44.37 -21.63
C GLN A 4 0.49 43.59 -21.22
N ARG A 5 -0.70 44.14 -21.46
CA ARG A 5 -1.98 43.46 -21.19
C ARG A 5 -2.18 42.25 -22.12
N ALA A 6 -1.80 42.37 -23.39
CA ALA A 6 -1.83 41.25 -24.33
C ALA A 6 -0.84 40.15 -23.90
N GLU A 7 0.37 40.52 -23.48
CA GLU A 7 1.39 39.59 -22.99
C GLU A 7 0.93 38.83 -21.73
N ILE A 8 0.24 39.49 -20.79
CA ILE A 8 -0.35 38.85 -19.61
C ILE A 8 -1.45 37.86 -20.04
N LYS A 9 -2.34 38.24 -20.96
CA LYS A 9 -3.41 37.34 -21.45
C LYS A 9 -2.86 36.11 -22.15
N ILE A 10 -1.79 36.27 -22.94
CA ILE A 10 -1.08 35.16 -23.57
C ILE A 10 -0.47 34.23 -22.52
N ALA A 11 0.16 34.81 -21.48
CA ALA A 11 0.74 34.02 -20.39
C ALA A 11 -0.34 33.24 -19.60
N VAL A 12 -1.50 33.84 -19.36
CA VAL A 12 -2.66 33.17 -18.75
C VAL A 12 -3.14 32.02 -19.64
N PHE A 13 -3.34 32.26 -20.94
CA PHE A 13 -3.78 31.22 -21.89
C PHE A 13 -2.83 30.01 -21.92
N ILE A 14 -1.52 30.26 -21.93
CA ILE A 14 -0.52 29.19 -21.87
C ILE A 14 -0.64 28.38 -20.57
N SER A 15 -0.87 29.04 -19.44
CA SER A 15 -1.02 28.37 -18.14
C SER A 15 -2.34 27.60 -18.00
N GLU A 16 -3.44 28.15 -18.51
CA GLU A 16 -4.79 27.59 -18.40
C GLU A 16 -4.93 26.29 -19.19
N HIS A 17 -4.30 26.22 -20.36
CA HIS A 17 -4.33 25.04 -21.23
C HIS A 17 -3.14 24.10 -21.03
N ILE A 18 -2.29 24.33 -20.02
CA ILE A 18 -1.11 23.49 -19.72
C ILE A 18 -0.20 23.36 -20.97
N ILE A 19 -0.02 24.45 -21.70
CA ILE A 19 0.81 24.48 -22.89
C ILE A 19 2.27 24.61 -22.46
N ALA A 20 3.16 23.84 -23.08
CA ALA A 20 4.59 23.92 -22.80
C ALA A 20 5.11 25.36 -23.01
N PHE A 21 5.86 25.90 -22.04
CA PHE A 21 6.39 27.27 -22.14
C PHE A 21 7.32 27.49 -23.34
N LEU A 22 7.87 26.42 -23.92
CA LEU A 22 8.62 26.45 -25.18
C LEU A 22 7.78 26.94 -26.36
N ALA A 23 6.46 26.70 -26.35
CA ALA A 23 5.56 27.21 -27.38
C ALA A 23 5.55 28.75 -27.44
N ALA A 24 5.85 29.43 -26.32
CA ALA A 24 5.96 30.89 -26.28
C ALA A 24 7.14 31.44 -27.09
N ASP A 25 8.15 30.64 -27.44
CA ASP A 25 9.29 31.12 -28.22
C ASP A 25 8.94 31.37 -29.69
N HIS A 26 7.93 30.67 -30.21
CA HIS A 26 7.49 30.76 -31.60
C HIS A 26 6.21 31.58 -31.77
N LEU A 27 5.42 31.70 -30.71
CA LEU A 27 4.11 32.38 -30.74
C LEU A 27 4.17 33.87 -31.18
N PRO A 28 5.15 34.69 -30.76
CA PRO A 28 5.23 36.08 -31.22
C PRO A 28 5.47 36.20 -32.73
N GLY A 29 6.31 35.34 -33.30
CA GLY A 29 6.57 35.34 -34.75
C GLY A 29 5.31 35.00 -35.55
N LEU A 30 4.57 33.99 -35.09
CA LEU A 30 3.29 33.62 -35.68
C LEU A 30 2.25 34.76 -35.61
N LEU A 31 2.15 35.45 -34.47
CA LEU A 31 1.23 36.58 -34.32
C LEU A 31 1.57 37.75 -35.26
N GLN A 32 2.85 37.97 -35.54
CA GLN A 32 3.31 39.01 -36.47
C GLN A 32 2.98 38.66 -37.93
N GLU A 33 3.05 37.37 -38.29
CA GLU A 33 2.68 36.89 -39.62
C GLU A 33 1.15 36.87 -39.82
N CYS A 34 0.38 36.45 -38.81
CA CYS A 34 -1.07 36.42 -38.90
C CYS A 34 -1.72 37.81 -38.88
N PHE A 35 -1.07 38.80 -38.24
CA PHE A 35 -1.60 40.16 -38.06
C PHE A 35 -0.57 41.24 -38.45
N PRO A 36 -0.18 41.34 -39.73
CA PRO A 36 0.89 42.22 -40.19
C PRO A 36 0.55 43.73 -40.09
N ASP A 37 -0.74 44.07 -40.04
CA ASP A 37 -1.30 45.40 -39.88
C ASP A 37 -1.40 45.87 -38.41
N SER A 38 -1.25 44.95 -37.46
CA SER A 38 -1.38 45.24 -36.03
C SER A 38 -0.06 45.67 -35.39
N GLU A 39 0.02 46.95 -35.01
CA GLU A 39 1.14 47.48 -34.21
C GLU A 39 1.26 46.81 -32.83
N ILE A 40 0.15 46.25 -32.31
CA ILE A 40 0.15 45.49 -31.06
C ILE A 40 0.85 44.14 -31.27
N ALA A 41 0.57 43.43 -32.37
CA ALA A 41 1.18 42.14 -32.68
C ALA A 41 2.70 42.26 -32.90
N LYS A 42 3.13 43.32 -33.60
CA LYS A 42 4.56 43.67 -33.78
C LYS A 42 5.26 43.96 -32.45
N GLY A 43 4.55 44.57 -31.50
CA GLY A 43 5.09 44.92 -30.19
C GLY A 43 5.20 43.77 -29.19
N ILE A 44 4.56 42.62 -29.44
CA ILE A 44 4.62 41.45 -28.54
C ILE A 44 5.98 40.76 -28.71
N SER A 45 6.75 40.69 -27.62
CA SER A 45 8.06 40.00 -27.59
C SER A 45 8.15 39.07 -26.38
N THR A 46 7.06 38.35 -26.13
CA THR A 46 6.96 37.43 -24.99
C THR A 46 7.44 36.04 -25.38
N LYS A 47 8.69 35.76 -25.02
CA LYS A 47 9.34 34.44 -25.12
C LYS A 47 9.29 33.69 -23.79
N ARG A 48 9.75 32.43 -23.76
CA ARG A 48 9.71 31.53 -22.59
C ARG A 48 10.07 32.20 -21.27
N THR A 49 11.20 32.90 -21.21
CA THR A 49 11.71 33.52 -19.96
C THR A 49 10.77 34.62 -19.46
N LYS A 50 10.23 35.42 -20.37
CA LYS A 50 9.29 36.51 -20.05
C LYS A 50 7.93 35.94 -19.65
N THR A 51 7.41 34.95 -20.37
CA THR A 51 6.19 34.22 -20.00
C THR A 51 6.30 33.62 -18.60
N THR A 52 7.43 32.96 -18.31
CA THR A 52 7.70 32.34 -17.00
C THR A 52 7.74 33.39 -15.89
N ALA A 53 8.38 34.54 -16.14
CA ALA A 53 8.46 35.63 -15.18
C ALA A 53 7.08 36.25 -14.90
N ILE A 54 6.26 36.47 -15.94
CA ILE A 54 4.89 36.98 -15.80
C ILE A 54 4.04 36.00 -14.98
N ILE A 55 4.10 34.70 -15.28
CA ILE A 55 3.33 33.69 -14.56
C ILE A 55 3.77 33.59 -13.09
N LYS A 56 5.08 33.51 -12.83
CA LYS A 56 5.58 33.32 -11.46
C LYS A 56 5.44 34.57 -10.59
N ASN A 57 5.87 35.72 -11.11
CA ASN A 57 6.09 36.91 -10.29
C ASN A 57 4.91 37.87 -10.32
N VAL A 58 4.05 37.80 -11.34
CA VAL A 58 2.88 38.69 -11.46
C VAL A 58 1.62 37.90 -11.11
N ILE A 59 1.26 36.91 -11.93
CA ILE A 59 0.03 36.13 -11.75
C ILE A 59 0.08 35.32 -10.45
N GLY A 60 1.19 34.60 -10.23
CA GLY A 60 1.39 33.79 -9.03
C GLY A 60 1.45 34.60 -7.74
N SER A 61 2.04 35.81 -7.77
CA SER A 61 2.06 36.67 -6.59
C SER A 61 0.67 37.19 -6.24
N SER A 62 -0.08 37.67 -7.24
CA SER A 62 -1.44 38.17 -7.05
C SER A 62 -2.39 37.08 -6.56
N ALA A 63 -2.36 35.90 -7.18
CA ALA A 63 -3.20 34.77 -6.77
C ALA A 63 -2.85 34.26 -5.36
N LYS A 64 -1.58 34.33 -4.97
CA LYS A 64 -1.14 33.97 -3.62
C LYS A 64 -1.68 34.94 -2.56
N GLU A 65 -1.67 36.23 -2.83
CA GLU A 65 -2.22 37.25 -1.92
C GLU A 65 -3.72 37.06 -1.73
N GLU A 66 -4.46 36.86 -2.82
CA GLU A 66 -5.90 36.57 -2.80
C GLU A 66 -6.22 35.27 -2.03
N LEU A 67 -5.41 34.22 -2.25
CA LEU A 67 -5.53 32.96 -1.52
C LEU A 67 -5.26 33.16 -0.01
N ILE A 68 -4.24 33.92 0.36
CA ILE A 68 -3.92 34.21 1.77
C ILE A 68 -5.10 34.93 2.45
N GLU A 69 -5.70 35.90 1.77
CA GLU A 69 -6.86 36.63 2.29
C GLU A 69 -8.09 35.73 2.46
N SER A 70 -8.35 34.86 1.48
CA SER A 70 -9.42 33.87 1.57
C SER A 70 -9.20 32.84 2.69
N LEU A 71 -7.95 32.40 2.90
CA LEU A 71 -7.59 31.44 3.95
C LEU A 71 -7.64 32.05 5.36
N LYS A 72 -7.40 33.36 5.52
CA LYS A 72 -7.54 34.05 6.82
C LYS A 72 -9.00 34.16 7.27
N ASN A 73 -9.92 34.32 6.33
CA ASN A 73 -11.33 34.60 6.62
C ASN A 73 -12.21 33.34 6.69
N ASN A 74 -11.71 32.19 6.21
CA ASN A 74 -12.49 30.97 6.10
C ASN A 74 -11.86 29.82 6.88
N LYS A 75 -12.68 28.99 7.55
CA LYS A 75 -12.23 27.71 8.11
C LYS A 75 -12.02 26.73 6.97
N PHE A 76 -10.79 26.20 6.82
CA PHE A 76 -10.47 25.19 5.82
C PHE A 76 -9.86 23.95 6.47
N ARG A 77 -9.93 22.82 5.75
CA ARG A 77 -9.25 21.58 6.11
C ARG A 77 -8.20 21.30 5.05
N VAL A 78 -6.99 20.94 5.49
CA VAL A 78 -5.90 20.60 4.58
C VAL A 78 -6.02 19.12 4.23
N LEU A 79 -6.36 18.83 2.97
CA LEU A 79 -6.21 17.51 2.38
C LEU A 79 -4.80 17.41 1.80
N THR A 80 -4.07 16.38 2.21
CA THR A 80 -2.78 16.03 1.60
C THR A 80 -3.02 14.89 0.63
N ASP A 81 -2.87 15.18 -0.66
CA ASP A 81 -2.94 14.19 -1.74
C ASP A 81 -1.52 13.78 -2.13
N GLU A 82 -1.26 12.48 -2.26
CA GLU A 82 0.03 11.91 -2.63
C GLU A 82 -0.02 11.45 -4.10
N SER A 83 0.67 12.16 -4.99
CA SER A 83 0.71 11.82 -6.41
C SER A 83 1.46 10.52 -6.69
N THR A 84 0.90 9.68 -7.55
CA THR A 84 1.46 8.38 -7.99
C THR A 84 2.41 8.50 -9.18
N ASP A 85 3.17 9.60 -9.28
CA ASP A 85 4.15 9.75 -10.34
C ASP A 85 5.51 9.13 -9.94
N ILE A 86 5.97 8.17 -10.72
CA ILE A 86 7.15 7.33 -10.49
C ILE A 86 8.45 8.18 -10.47
N GLY A 87 8.39 9.42 -10.98
CA GLY A 87 9.53 10.34 -11.05
C GLY A 87 9.72 11.28 -9.86
N THR A 88 8.73 11.52 -9.00
CA THR A 88 8.85 12.51 -7.90
C THR A 88 8.15 12.09 -6.62
N VAL A 89 8.92 11.37 -5.82
CA VAL A 89 8.65 10.99 -4.43
C VAL A 89 8.60 12.22 -3.54
N LYS A 90 7.50 12.45 -2.80
CA LYS A 90 7.44 13.54 -1.80
C LYS A 90 6.87 13.10 -0.45
N THR A 91 7.76 12.67 0.44
CA THR A 91 7.55 12.64 1.89
C THR A 91 8.35 13.75 2.58
N CYS A 92 7.84 14.32 3.68
CA CYS A 92 8.30 15.59 4.27
C CYS A 92 9.79 15.62 4.74
N VAL A 93 10.40 14.45 4.94
CA VAL A 93 11.82 14.29 5.34
C VAL A 93 12.72 13.87 4.18
N THR A 94 12.19 13.26 3.12
CA THR A 94 12.97 12.59 2.06
C THR A 94 13.45 13.51 0.95
N VAL A 95 12.94 14.75 0.84
CA VAL A 95 13.20 15.63 -0.32
C VAL A 95 13.99 16.89 0.01
N SER A 96 13.94 17.39 1.25
CA SER A 96 14.65 18.63 1.59
C SER A 96 16.11 18.33 1.90
N SER A 97 17.02 18.73 1.00
CA SER A 97 18.47 18.66 1.19
C SER A 97 18.93 19.28 2.51
N LYS A 98 18.28 20.37 2.94
CA LYS A 98 18.52 21.02 4.25
C LYS A 98 18.11 20.11 5.42
N ARG A 99 16.96 19.45 5.35
CA ARG A 99 16.48 18.54 6.41
C ARG A 99 17.27 17.23 6.44
N LEU A 100 17.69 16.71 5.29
CA LEU A 100 18.60 15.56 5.18
C LEU A 100 19.96 15.85 5.80
N ALA A 101 20.53 17.03 5.52
CA ALA A 101 21.79 17.45 6.12
C ALA A 101 21.67 17.62 7.64
N ALA A 102 20.58 18.23 8.12
CA ALA A 102 20.31 18.34 9.54
C ALA A 102 20.13 16.96 10.20
N PHE A 103 19.30 16.09 9.62
CA PHE A 103 19.08 14.73 10.13
C PHE A 103 20.37 13.91 10.20
N SER A 104 21.25 14.03 9.20
CA SER A 104 22.55 13.34 9.20
C SER A 104 23.45 13.71 10.38
N GLN A 105 23.31 14.93 10.93
CA GLN A 105 24.04 15.32 12.15
C GLN A 105 23.53 14.53 13.37
N PHE A 106 22.22 14.31 13.47
CA PHE A 106 21.61 13.52 14.54
C PHE A 106 21.94 12.03 14.40
N GLN A 107 22.02 11.49 13.18
CA GLN A 107 22.45 10.10 12.94
C GLN A 107 23.88 9.89 13.44
N LYS A 108 24.80 10.81 13.12
CA LYS A 108 26.18 10.78 13.62
C LYS A 108 26.26 10.91 15.14
N PHE A 109 25.45 11.79 15.72
CA PHE A 109 25.40 11.99 17.17
C PHE A 109 24.92 10.74 17.92
N MET A 110 23.96 10.01 17.34
CA MET A 110 23.43 8.77 17.92
C MET A 110 24.20 7.51 17.52
N GLU A 111 25.35 7.67 16.84
CA GLU A 111 26.18 6.56 16.34
C GLU A 111 25.42 5.53 15.48
N VAL A 112 24.36 5.96 14.79
CA VAL A 112 23.57 5.11 13.87
C VAL A 112 24.15 5.25 12.46
N GLU A 113 24.22 4.14 11.72
CA GLU A 113 24.65 4.18 10.32
C GLU A 113 23.82 5.19 9.51
N PRO A 114 24.48 6.10 8.76
CA PRO A 114 23.81 7.19 8.08
C PRO A 114 23.04 6.69 6.86
N HIS A 115 21.78 6.33 7.10
CA HIS A 115 20.87 5.85 6.07
C HIS A 115 19.84 6.91 5.69
N ARG A 116 19.51 6.99 4.41
CA ARG A 116 18.37 7.80 3.96
C ARG A 116 17.07 7.11 4.35
N MET A 117 16.09 7.91 4.77
CA MET A 117 14.73 7.41 4.97
C MET A 117 14.17 6.92 3.65
N LEU A 118 13.62 5.71 3.66
CA LEU A 118 12.99 5.12 2.49
C LEU A 118 11.60 5.74 2.32
N PRO A 119 11.20 6.09 1.08
CA PRO A 119 9.83 6.52 0.84
C PRO A 119 8.87 5.34 0.94
N SER A 120 7.71 5.58 1.54
CA SER A 120 6.60 4.63 1.51
C SER A 120 6.04 4.59 0.09
N GLN A 121 6.37 3.55 -0.66
CA GLN A 121 5.69 3.27 -1.93
C GLN A 121 4.37 2.55 -1.66
N THR A 122 3.44 2.59 -2.61
CA THR A 122 2.14 1.86 -2.56
C THR A 122 2.29 0.33 -2.56
N ARG A 123 3.51 -0.20 -2.72
CA ARG A 123 3.81 -1.63 -2.54
C ARG A 123 4.05 -1.94 -1.06
N TRP A 124 3.17 -2.76 -0.48
CA TRP A 124 3.21 -3.18 0.93
C TRP A 124 4.54 -3.78 1.39
N LEU A 125 5.31 -4.45 0.53
CA LEU A 125 6.63 -4.98 0.91
C LEU A 125 7.67 -3.87 1.12
N SER A 126 7.58 -2.77 0.38
CA SER A 126 8.41 -1.58 0.61
C SER A 126 8.14 -1.00 1.99
N LEU A 127 6.91 -1.13 2.50
CA LEU A 127 6.52 -0.67 3.82
C LEU A 127 7.25 -1.42 4.94
N ASN A 128 7.55 -2.72 4.77
CA ASN A 128 8.33 -3.47 5.76
C ASN A 128 9.78 -2.94 5.87
N MET A 129 10.40 -2.64 4.72
CA MET A 129 11.74 -2.02 4.70
C MET A 129 11.71 -0.61 5.29
N VAL A 130 10.65 0.16 5.01
CA VAL A 130 10.44 1.49 5.59
C VAL A 130 10.27 1.41 7.10
N VAL A 131 9.44 0.50 7.61
CA VAL A 131 9.25 0.30 9.07
C VAL A 131 10.55 -0.15 9.73
N SER A 132 11.27 -1.10 9.12
CA SER A 132 12.58 -1.54 9.64
C SER A 132 13.57 -0.37 9.68
N ARG A 133 13.60 0.47 8.64
CA ARG A 133 14.44 1.68 8.60
C ARG A 133 14.02 2.72 9.64
N ILE A 134 12.73 2.90 9.87
CA ILE A 134 12.23 3.81 10.91
C ILE A 134 12.63 3.31 12.31
N LEU A 135 12.53 2.01 12.57
CA LEU A 135 12.92 1.41 13.85
C LEU A 135 14.42 1.54 14.10
N GLU A 136 15.25 1.27 13.08
CA GLU A 136 16.70 1.45 13.14
C GLU A 136 17.09 2.91 13.43
N GLN A 137 16.41 3.86 12.79
CA GLN A 137 16.71 5.29 12.88
C GLN A 137 15.90 6.00 13.98
N TRP A 138 15.20 5.25 14.84
CA TRP A 138 14.16 5.78 15.72
C TRP A 138 14.68 6.83 16.70
N ASP A 139 15.82 6.56 17.35
CA ASP A 139 16.35 7.47 18.35
C ASP A 139 16.88 8.77 17.73
N ALA A 140 17.53 8.67 16.56
CA ALA A 140 17.95 9.83 15.78
C ALA A 140 16.74 10.66 15.28
N LEU A 141 15.68 9.98 14.83
CA LEU A 141 14.44 10.64 14.41
C LEU A 141 13.75 11.34 15.58
N LYS A 142 13.67 10.68 16.73
CA LYS A 142 13.09 11.25 17.95
C LYS A 142 13.81 12.54 18.33
N LEU A 143 15.15 12.52 18.35
CA LEU A 143 15.97 13.67 18.70
C LEU A 143 15.82 14.82 17.68
N TYR A 144 15.85 14.50 16.39
CA TYR A 144 15.59 15.46 15.31
C TYR A 144 14.20 16.11 15.42
N PHE A 145 13.16 15.31 15.71
CA PHE A 145 11.79 15.83 15.85
C PHE A 145 11.58 16.61 17.15
N THR A 146 12.25 16.22 18.24
CA THR A 146 12.25 17.01 19.48
C THR A 146 12.90 18.37 19.27
N ASP A 147 14.06 18.43 18.62
CA ASP A 147 14.73 19.70 18.30
C ASP A 147 13.88 20.58 17.36
N THR A 148 13.34 20.01 16.28
CA THR A 148 12.47 20.75 15.36
C THR A 148 11.16 21.19 16.01
N TRP A 149 10.60 20.44 16.96
CA TRP A 149 9.42 20.86 17.71
C TRP A 149 9.73 22.07 18.62
N ILE A 150 10.83 22.01 19.36
CA ILE A 150 11.30 23.09 20.26
C ILE A 150 11.60 24.35 19.45
N ASN A 151 12.27 24.21 18.31
CA ASN A 151 12.78 25.33 17.52
C ASN A 151 11.80 25.87 16.46
N GLN A 152 10.91 25.05 15.90
CA GLN A 152 10.05 25.43 14.75
C GLN A 152 8.54 25.37 15.04
N ARG A 153 8.10 24.88 16.21
CA ARG A 153 6.67 24.81 16.64
C ARG A 153 5.70 24.29 15.56
N LEU A 154 6.10 23.29 14.78
CA LEU A 154 5.25 22.68 13.76
C LEU A 154 4.24 21.71 14.40
N LEU A 155 2.95 22.09 14.38
CA LEU A 155 1.81 21.31 14.88
C LEU A 155 1.65 19.92 14.19
N SER A 156 2.19 19.75 12.98
CA SER A 156 2.12 18.50 12.20
C SER A 156 3.03 17.37 12.70
N THR A 157 3.95 17.66 13.63
CA THR A 157 4.90 16.66 14.16
C THR A 157 4.25 15.74 15.20
N GLU A 158 3.15 16.18 15.81
CA GLU A 158 2.43 15.41 16.85
C GLU A 158 1.67 14.20 16.27
N GLU A 159 1.28 14.26 14.99
CA GLU A 159 0.53 13.18 14.32
C GLU A 159 1.45 12.08 13.79
N ILE A 160 2.66 12.43 13.32
CA ILE A 160 3.62 11.47 12.75
C ILE A 160 4.16 10.52 13.83
N PHE A 161 4.35 11.01 15.06
CA PHE A 161 4.82 10.21 16.19
C PHE A 161 3.81 9.10 16.59
N LYS A 162 2.53 9.24 16.23
CA LYS A 162 1.43 8.37 16.68
C LYS A 162 1.11 7.21 15.71
N ILE A 163 1.68 7.18 14.50
CA ILE A 163 1.19 6.30 13.40
C ILE A 163 2.03 5.03 13.19
N VAL A 164 3.28 4.96 13.66
CA VAL A 164 4.20 3.85 13.30
C VAL A 164 4.16 2.71 14.31
N HIS A 165 3.15 1.85 14.26
CA HIS A 165 3.24 0.48 14.80
C HIS A 165 2.18 -0.44 14.18
N ASN A 166 2.58 -1.68 13.87
CA ASN A 166 1.79 -2.85 13.44
C ASN A 166 1.82 -3.18 11.94
N MET A 167 2.76 -4.03 11.50
CA MET A 167 2.89 -4.46 10.09
C MET A 167 3.35 -5.91 9.85
N VAL A 168 3.74 -6.70 10.86
CA VAL A 168 4.61 -7.88 10.62
C VAL A 168 3.88 -9.11 10.03
N PHE A 169 2.61 -9.37 10.38
CA PHE A 169 1.95 -10.63 10.00
C PHE A 169 1.45 -10.69 8.55
N ILE A 170 0.88 -9.60 8.04
CA ILE A 170 0.36 -9.49 6.66
C ILE A 170 1.50 -9.58 5.63
N CYS A 171 2.71 -9.18 6.01
CA CYS A 171 3.88 -9.20 5.12
C CYS A 171 4.25 -10.60 4.61
N ARG A 172 4.17 -11.64 5.45
CA ARG A 172 4.52 -13.01 5.03
C ARG A 172 3.54 -13.58 4.01
N PHE A 173 2.24 -13.35 4.23
CA PHE A 173 1.19 -13.71 3.29
C PHE A 173 1.42 -13.02 1.94
N ASN A 174 1.64 -11.71 1.96
CA ASN A 174 1.88 -10.94 0.73
C ASN A 174 3.17 -11.37 -0.01
N GLN A 175 4.25 -11.67 0.72
CA GLN A 175 5.50 -12.13 0.13
C GLN A 175 5.33 -13.46 -0.60
N TYR A 176 4.53 -14.37 -0.05
CA TYR A 176 4.27 -15.68 -0.67
C TYR A 176 3.55 -15.56 -2.03
N PHE A 177 2.56 -14.68 -2.15
CA PHE A 177 1.82 -14.46 -3.41
C PHE A 177 2.54 -13.55 -4.42
N GLN A 178 3.74 -13.06 -4.09
CA GLN A 178 4.62 -12.33 -5.03
C GLN A 178 5.73 -13.21 -5.59
N THR A 179 5.65 -14.53 -5.36
CA THR A 179 6.56 -15.49 -6.00
C THR A 179 6.23 -15.61 -7.49
N GLU A 180 7.23 -15.99 -8.29
CA GLU A 180 7.06 -16.22 -9.74
C GLU A 180 6.30 -17.53 -10.03
N ARG A 181 6.06 -18.35 -9.01
CA ARG A 181 5.45 -19.69 -9.12
C ARG A 181 3.92 -19.63 -9.07
N VAL A 182 3.26 -20.66 -9.63
CA VAL A 182 1.80 -20.78 -9.55
C VAL A 182 1.37 -21.27 -8.16
N VAL A 183 0.92 -20.33 -7.31
CA VAL A 183 0.55 -20.60 -5.91
C VAL A 183 -0.94 -20.47 -5.60
N ILE A 184 -1.79 -20.34 -6.62
CA ILE A 184 -3.25 -20.10 -6.46
C ILE A 184 -3.98 -21.18 -5.66
N THR A 185 -3.52 -22.44 -5.69
CA THR A 185 -4.13 -23.54 -4.92
C THR A 185 -3.91 -23.43 -3.41
N ASN A 186 -2.98 -22.57 -2.98
CA ASN A 186 -2.76 -22.26 -1.57
C ASN A 186 -3.60 -21.06 -1.11
N LEU A 187 -4.12 -20.24 -2.03
CA LEU A 187 -4.77 -18.96 -1.73
C LEU A 187 -5.91 -19.10 -0.73
N HIS A 188 -6.90 -19.94 -1.03
CA HIS A 188 -8.08 -20.08 -0.18
C HIS A 188 -7.72 -20.53 1.24
N LYS A 189 -6.91 -21.60 1.35
CA LYS A 189 -6.46 -22.12 2.65
C LYS A 189 -5.66 -21.08 3.43
N MET A 190 -4.77 -20.34 2.77
CA MET A 190 -3.94 -19.32 3.42
C MET A 190 -4.73 -18.12 3.87
N ILE A 191 -5.73 -17.65 3.11
CA ILE A 191 -6.60 -16.53 3.54
C ILE A 191 -7.46 -16.95 4.73
N ILE A 192 -8.01 -18.17 4.72
CA ILE A 192 -8.77 -18.69 5.86
C ILE A 192 -7.88 -18.77 7.11
N SER A 193 -6.68 -19.35 6.98
CA SER A 193 -5.72 -19.43 8.10
C SER A 193 -5.37 -18.04 8.61
N LEU A 194 -5.04 -17.11 7.69
CA LEU A 194 -4.73 -15.72 8.01
C LEU A 194 -5.86 -15.05 8.79
N PHE A 195 -7.11 -15.23 8.36
CA PHE A 195 -8.28 -14.65 9.00
C PHE A 195 -8.57 -15.27 10.38
N GLN A 196 -8.40 -16.59 10.51
CA GLN A 196 -8.57 -17.29 11.79
C GLN A 196 -7.44 -16.98 12.78
N GLU A 197 -6.24 -16.69 12.28
CA GLU A 197 -5.06 -16.30 13.05
C GLU A 197 -5.07 -14.81 13.44
N ILE A 198 -6.08 -14.01 13.07
CA ILE A 198 -6.18 -12.64 13.59
C ILE A 198 -6.55 -12.70 15.09
N PHE A 199 -5.54 -12.72 15.94
CA PHE A 199 -5.58 -13.00 17.39
C PHE A 199 -6.30 -11.96 18.27
N PHE A 200 -7.28 -11.22 17.75
CA PHE A 200 -8.04 -10.23 18.55
C PHE A 200 -9.48 -10.64 18.87
N LEU A 201 -10.00 -11.68 18.20
CA LEU A 201 -11.34 -12.24 18.45
C LEU A 201 -11.26 -13.47 19.37
N LYS A 202 -12.32 -13.69 20.15
CA LYS A 202 -12.46 -14.87 21.01
C LYS A 202 -12.50 -16.14 20.14
N ARG A 203 -11.68 -17.13 20.50
CA ARG A 203 -11.57 -18.39 19.75
C ARG A 203 -12.90 -19.10 19.57
N GLU A 204 -13.75 -19.13 20.61
CA GLU A 204 -15.09 -19.73 20.53
C GLU A 204 -15.98 -19.08 19.48
N TYR A 205 -15.87 -17.76 19.29
CA TYR A 205 -16.66 -17.04 18.29
C TYR A 205 -16.20 -17.42 16.88
N VAL A 206 -14.88 -17.50 16.67
CA VAL A 206 -14.29 -17.84 15.36
C VAL A 206 -14.58 -19.30 14.97
N THR A 207 -14.61 -20.23 15.93
CA THR A 207 -14.86 -21.66 15.64
C THR A 207 -16.33 -22.00 15.47
N LYS A 208 -17.24 -21.34 16.20
CA LYS A 208 -18.69 -21.62 16.14
C LYS A 208 -19.41 -20.86 15.02
N THR A 209 -18.83 -19.77 14.51
CA THR A 209 -19.47 -18.92 13.50
C THR A 209 -18.91 -19.22 12.12
N LYS A 210 -19.78 -19.21 11.11
CA LYS A 210 -19.34 -19.27 9.70
C LYS A 210 -18.43 -18.07 9.40
N LEU A 211 -17.29 -18.30 8.74
CA LEU A 211 -16.26 -17.28 8.48
C LEU A 211 -16.80 -16.02 7.79
N SER A 212 -17.73 -16.18 6.86
CA SER A 212 -18.40 -15.07 6.16
C SER A 212 -19.35 -14.26 7.03
N ALA A 213 -19.84 -14.83 8.15
CA ALA A 213 -20.76 -14.18 9.07
C ALA A 213 -20.06 -13.57 10.31
N ILE A 214 -18.74 -13.76 10.44
CA ILE A 214 -17.95 -13.16 11.52
C ILE A 214 -17.96 -11.64 11.34
N ASN A 215 -18.35 -10.91 12.39
CA ASN A 215 -18.28 -9.44 12.40
C ASN A 215 -17.09 -8.98 13.26
N PRO A 216 -15.99 -8.50 12.65
CA PRO A 216 -14.80 -8.08 13.37
C PRO A 216 -15.03 -6.85 14.27
N LYS A 217 -16.12 -6.09 14.04
CA LYS A 217 -16.41 -4.85 14.77
C LYS A 217 -17.23 -5.04 16.04
N MET A 218 -17.63 -6.26 16.37
CA MET A 218 -18.42 -6.52 17.58
C MET A 218 -17.53 -6.62 18.82
N ASP A 219 -17.51 -5.56 19.62
CA ASP A 219 -16.68 -5.46 20.84
C ASP A 219 -16.90 -6.63 21.81
N LYS A 220 -18.12 -7.18 21.90
CA LYS A 220 -18.46 -8.34 22.76
C LYS A 220 -17.60 -9.57 22.49
N PHE A 221 -17.19 -9.76 21.23
CA PHE A 221 -16.41 -10.92 20.79
C PHE A 221 -14.91 -10.65 20.68
N GLN A 222 -14.48 -9.42 20.95
CA GLN A 222 -13.06 -9.09 21.02
C GLN A 222 -12.47 -9.54 22.36
N LEU A 223 -11.17 -9.85 22.35
CA LEU A 223 -10.39 -10.16 23.55
C LEU A 223 -10.16 -8.89 24.38
N ILE A 224 -10.00 -9.01 25.69
CA ILE A 224 -9.56 -7.89 26.55
C ILE A 224 -8.05 -7.66 26.40
N ASP A 225 -7.54 -6.48 26.80
CA ASP A 225 -6.14 -6.09 26.55
C ASP A 225 -5.13 -7.12 27.12
N ARG A 226 -5.42 -7.67 28.29
CA ARG A 226 -4.59 -8.70 28.94
C ARG A 226 -4.51 -10.03 28.17
N GLN A 227 -5.50 -10.30 27.31
CA GLN A 227 -5.58 -11.53 26.51
C GLN A 227 -5.09 -11.31 25.08
N LEU A 228 -4.85 -10.07 24.66
CA LEU A 228 -4.40 -9.77 23.31
C LEU A 228 -2.90 -10.07 23.18
N TYR A 229 -2.56 -11.06 22.37
CA TYR A 229 -1.17 -11.41 22.10
C TYR A 229 -0.64 -10.66 20.87
N LEU A 230 0.40 -9.86 21.07
CA LEU A 230 1.04 -9.03 20.02
C LEU A 230 2.47 -9.48 19.71
N GLY A 231 2.89 -10.66 20.20
CA GLY A 231 4.22 -11.21 20.02
C GLY A 231 5.10 -11.08 21.27
N ALA A 232 5.97 -12.07 21.49
CA ALA A 232 6.79 -12.18 22.71
C ALA A 232 7.57 -10.90 23.07
N LYS A 233 8.21 -10.24 22.08
CA LYS A 233 8.95 -8.99 22.29
C LYS A 233 8.06 -7.83 22.73
N VAL A 234 6.87 -7.72 22.14
CA VAL A 234 5.91 -6.66 22.50
C VAL A 234 5.39 -6.90 23.91
N MET A 235 5.07 -8.16 24.23
CA MET A 235 4.61 -8.52 25.57
C MET A 235 5.69 -8.25 26.63
N SER A 236 6.98 -8.54 26.35
CA SER A 236 8.06 -8.24 27.30
C SER A 236 8.24 -6.74 27.54
N HIS A 237 8.12 -5.90 26.51
CA HIS A 237 8.23 -4.45 26.65
C HIS A 237 7.03 -3.81 27.35
N ILE A 238 5.82 -4.37 27.18
CA ILE A 238 4.61 -3.85 27.83
C ILE A 238 4.64 -4.01 29.35
N ASP A 239 5.38 -5.01 29.84
CA ASP A 239 5.53 -5.31 31.26
C ASP A 239 6.68 -4.54 31.94
N GLU A 240 7.39 -3.69 31.19
CA GLU A 240 8.40 -2.79 31.78
C GLU A 240 7.76 -1.72 32.66
N GLN A 241 8.39 -1.44 33.82
CA GLN A 241 7.86 -0.48 34.82
C GLN A 241 7.59 0.91 34.23
N ASN A 242 8.44 1.37 33.31
CA ASN A 242 8.30 2.66 32.64
C ASN A 242 7.03 2.75 31.77
N VAL A 243 6.61 1.62 31.17
CA VAL A 243 5.42 1.53 30.32
C VAL A 243 4.17 1.37 31.17
N ILE A 244 4.25 0.58 32.25
CA ILE A 244 3.16 0.41 33.22
C ILE A 244 2.81 1.75 33.91
N ALA A 245 3.82 2.57 34.22
CA ALA A 245 3.62 3.88 34.82
C ALA A 245 2.78 4.83 33.91
N ASN A 246 2.82 4.62 32.59
CA ASN A 246 2.08 5.43 31.62
C ASN A 246 0.84 4.68 31.08
N ASN A 247 -0.17 4.54 31.95
CA ASN A 247 -1.43 3.87 31.62
C ASN A 247 -2.18 4.46 30.40
N VAL A 248 -2.03 5.76 30.13
CA VAL A 248 -2.69 6.43 28.99
C VAL A 248 -2.08 5.95 27.67
N CYS A 249 -0.76 5.99 27.55
CA CYS A 249 -0.07 5.50 26.34
C CYS A 249 -0.28 4.00 26.13
N ARG A 250 -0.31 3.22 27.23
CA ARG A 250 -0.60 1.78 27.16
C ARG A 250 -2.00 1.52 26.58
N LYS A 251 -3.03 2.17 27.11
CA LYS A 251 -4.41 2.02 26.61
C LYS A 251 -4.52 2.42 25.14
N TYR A 252 -3.91 3.55 24.77
CA TYR A 252 -3.88 4.02 23.39
C TYR A 252 -3.19 3.01 22.45
N PHE A 253 -2.07 2.42 22.86
CA PHE A 253 -1.36 1.41 22.08
C PHE A 253 -2.26 0.20 21.77
N PHE A 254 -2.93 -0.36 22.79
CA PHE A 254 -3.85 -1.48 22.59
C PHE A 254 -5.04 -1.12 21.69
N GLU A 255 -5.60 0.08 21.86
CA GLU A 255 -6.69 0.59 20.99
C GLU A 255 -6.25 0.68 19.53
N ARG A 256 -5.04 1.20 19.26
CA ARG A 256 -4.48 1.27 17.90
C ARG A 256 -4.22 -0.12 17.31
N CYS A 257 -3.70 -1.05 18.11
CA CYS A 257 -3.51 -2.44 17.68
C CYS A 257 -4.84 -3.10 17.31
N ARG A 258 -5.88 -2.93 18.14
CA ARG A 258 -7.23 -3.44 17.86
C ARG A 258 -7.79 -2.84 16.58
N LEU A 259 -7.72 -1.52 16.44
CA LEU A 259 -8.22 -0.82 15.25
C LEU A 259 -7.53 -1.32 13.98
N PHE A 260 -6.22 -1.54 14.03
CA PHE A 260 -5.47 -2.12 12.93
C PHE A 260 -5.95 -3.52 12.57
N LEU A 261 -6.05 -4.44 13.55
CA LEU A 261 -6.48 -5.82 13.35
C LEU A 261 -7.93 -5.91 12.88
N GLN A 262 -8.81 -5.08 13.43
CA GLN A 262 -10.21 -4.94 13.02
C GLN A 262 -10.31 -4.45 11.59
N THR A 263 -9.55 -3.41 11.23
CA THR A 263 -9.51 -2.90 9.85
C THR A 263 -8.99 -3.98 8.91
N ALA A 264 -7.89 -4.65 9.23
CA ALA A 264 -7.35 -5.73 8.43
C ALA A 264 -8.37 -6.86 8.20
N ALA A 265 -9.05 -7.31 9.25
CA ALA A 265 -10.09 -8.34 9.15
C ALA A 265 -11.26 -7.90 8.25
N CYS A 266 -11.76 -6.68 8.42
CA CYS A 266 -12.81 -6.13 7.56
C CYS A 266 -12.36 -6.01 6.09
N GLU A 267 -11.13 -5.53 5.87
CA GLU A 267 -10.57 -5.33 4.54
C GLU A 267 -10.29 -6.66 3.81
N ILE A 268 -9.98 -7.74 4.55
CA ILE A 268 -9.89 -9.11 4.01
C ILE A 268 -11.29 -9.59 3.59
N GLN A 269 -12.30 -9.49 4.46
CA GLN A 269 -13.67 -9.93 4.14
C GLN A 269 -14.29 -9.16 2.96
N LYS A 270 -13.96 -7.88 2.81
CA LYS A 270 -14.42 -7.06 1.67
C LYS A 270 -13.82 -7.50 0.33
N ARG A 271 -12.55 -7.93 0.32
CA ARG A 271 -11.81 -8.25 -0.91
C ARG A 271 -11.85 -9.72 -1.27
N TYR A 272 -12.14 -10.60 -0.31
CA TYR A 272 -12.13 -12.03 -0.50
C TYR A 272 -13.44 -12.68 -0.10
N ASN A 273 -14.02 -13.45 -1.01
CA ASN A 273 -15.18 -14.28 -0.72
C ASN A 273 -14.74 -15.54 0.04
N MET A 274 -15.00 -15.59 1.34
CA MET A 274 -14.68 -16.76 2.18
C MET A 274 -15.45 -18.03 1.79
N ASP A 275 -16.56 -17.88 1.07
CA ASP A 275 -17.42 -18.97 0.61
C ASP A 275 -17.18 -19.32 -0.88
N ASP A 276 -16.02 -18.93 -1.44
CA ASP A 276 -15.70 -19.18 -2.85
C ASP A 276 -15.59 -20.69 -3.15
N ILE A 277 -16.48 -21.18 -4.02
CA ILE A 277 -16.61 -22.60 -4.37
C ILE A 277 -15.48 -23.07 -5.28
N ILE A 278 -14.92 -22.19 -6.11
CA ILE A 278 -13.85 -22.53 -7.06
C ILE A 278 -12.54 -22.64 -6.29
N LEU A 279 -12.15 -21.55 -5.62
CA LEU A 279 -10.86 -21.45 -4.94
C LEU A 279 -10.73 -22.45 -3.79
N SER A 280 -11.83 -22.83 -3.13
CA SER A 280 -11.84 -23.89 -2.13
C SER A 280 -11.49 -25.27 -2.69
N LYS A 281 -11.91 -25.56 -3.93
CA LYS A 281 -11.65 -26.84 -4.61
C LYS A 281 -10.33 -26.90 -5.36
N LEU A 282 -9.70 -25.76 -5.65
CA LEU A 282 -8.40 -25.75 -6.36
C LEU A 282 -7.29 -26.49 -5.60
N SER A 283 -7.40 -26.63 -4.28
CA SER A 283 -6.41 -27.38 -3.50
C SER A 283 -6.33 -28.86 -3.89
N THR A 284 -7.36 -29.43 -4.51
CA THR A 284 -7.39 -30.79 -5.06
C THR A 284 -6.26 -31.00 -6.08
N LEU A 285 -5.90 -29.99 -6.86
CA LEU A 285 -4.89 -30.06 -7.93
C LEU A 285 -3.44 -30.06 -7.41
N LYS A 286 -3.21 -29.96 -6.10
CA LYS A 286 -1.84 -30.01 -5.56
C LYS A 286 -1.25 -31.41 -5.70
N PRO A 287 0.01 -31.57 -6.13
CA PRO A 287 0.65 -32.89 -6.23
C PRO A 287 0.48 -33.72 -4.96
N LYS A 288 0.74 -33.13 -3.79
CA LYS A 288 0.52 -33.78 -2.49
C LYS A 288 -0.89 -34.37 -2.30
N ASN A 289 -1.92 -33.69 -2.77
CA ASN A 289 -3.31 -34.15 -2.65
C ASN A 289 -3.69 -35.12 -3.78
N VAL A 290 -3.17 -34.89 -5.00
CA VAL A 290 -3.39 -35.75 -6.17
C VAL A 290 -2.96 -37.19 -5.87
N PHE A 291 -1.82 -37.36 -5.21
CA PHE A 291 -1.20 -38.67 -4.94
C PHE A 291 -1.52 -39.24 -3.55
N SER A 292 -2.13 -38.46 -2.66
CA SER A 292 -2.51 -38.94 -1.33
C SER A 292 -3.73 -39.85 -1.40
N LEU A 293 -3.57 -41.11 -0.99
CA LEU A 293 -4.67 -42.07 -0.90
C LEU A 293 -5.76 -41.59 0.08
N GLU A 294 -5.36 -41.08 1.25
CA GLU A 294 -6.29 -40.51 2.25
C GLU A 294 -7.13 -39.36 1.68
N TYR A 295 -6.52 -38.49 0.87
CA TYR A 295 -7.25 -37.39 0.24
C TYR A 295 -8.23 -37.90 -0.83
N ARG A 296 -7.87 -38.96 -1.55
CA ARG A 296 -8.70 -39.57 -2.61
C ARG A 296 -9.92 -40.30 -2.06
N ASP A 297 -9.84 -40.86 -0.86
CA ASP A 297 -11.00 -41.45 -0.19
C ASP A 297 -12.09 -40.39 0.07
N VAL A 298 -11.69 -39.15 0.35
CA VAL A 298 -12.61 -38.02 0.55
C VAL A 298 -13.03 -37.38 -0.78
N GLN A 299 -12.10 -37.28 -1.74
CA GLN A 299 -12.31 -36.61 -3.02
C GLN A 299 -11.82 -37.46 -4.21
N PRO A 300 -12.59 -38.48 -4.62
CA PRO A 300 -12.13 -39.45 -5.62
C PRO A 300 -12.15 -38.92 -7.06
N SER A 301 -12.99 -37.92 -7.33
CA SER A 301 -13.30 -37.43 -8.68
C SER A 301 -13.05 -35.94 -8.82
N LEU A 302 -12.67 -35.51 -10.03
CA LEU A 302 -12.50 -34.11 -10.42
C LEU A 302 -13.82 -33.47 -10.89
N ILE A 303 -14.85 -34.26 -11.16
CA ILE A 303 -16.18 -33.80 -11.60
C ILE A 303 -16.74 -32.67 -10.72
N PRO A 304 -16.66 -32.70 -9.38
CA PRO A 304 -17.15 -31.60 -8.55
C PRO A 304 -16.45 -30.26 -8.77
N LEU A 305 -15.21 -30.25 -9.27
CA LEU A 305 -14.51 -29.03 -9.68
C LEU A 305 -14.97 -28.60 -11.07
N ILE A 306 -14.98 -29.54 -12.03
CA ILE A 306 -15.38 -29.30 -13.43
C ILE A 306 -16.78 -28.67 -13.52
N LYS A 307 -17.75 -29.17 -12.72
CA LYS A 307 -19.12 -28.64 -12.67
C LYS A 307 -19.20 -27.17 -12.26
N VAL A 308 -18.19 -26.64 -11.55
CA VAL A 308 -18.14 -25.24 -11.10
C VAL A 308 -17.47 -24.34 -12.14
N VAL A 309 -16.77 -24.92 -13.13
CA VAL A 309 -16.08 -24.21 -14.22
C VAL A 309 -16.53 -24.70 -15.61
N PRO A 310 -17.83 -24.60 -15.95
CA PRO A 310 -18.40 -25.19 -17.17
C PRO A 310 -17.84 -24.60 -18.48
N TYR A 311 -17.23 -23.41 -18.41
CA TYR A 311 -16.60 -22.76 -19.56
C TYR A 311 -15.25 -23.36 -19.96
N ILE A 312 -14.63 -24.16 -19.08
CA ILE A 312 -13.32 -24.79 -19.36
C ILE A 312 -13.51 -26.13 -20.07
N VAL A 313 -14.50 -26.92 -19.64
CA VAL A 313 -14.81 -28.24 -20.20
C VAL A 313 -16.31 -28.36 -20.38
N SER A 314 -16.76 -28.52 -21.63
CA SER A 314 -18.19 -28.45 -21.98
C SER A 314 -18.77 -29.72 -22.60
N ASN A 315 -17.94 -30.70 -22.99
CA ASN A 315 -18.39 -31.96 -23.59
C ASN A 315 -18.31 -33.11 -22.56
N ASP A 316 -19.40 -33.83 -22.35
CA ASP A 316 -19.48 -34.95 -21.40
C ASP A 316 -18.43 -36.05 -21.67
N ASP A 317 -18.12 -36.33 -22.93
CA ASP A 317 -17.07 -37.31 -23.28
C ASP A 317 -15.69 -36.84 -22.81
N THR A 318 -15.42 -35.54 -22.90
CA THR A 318 -14.16 -34.96 -22.42
C THR A 318 -14.09 -34.93 -20.90
N ILE A 319 -15.21 -34.72 -20.22
CA ILE A 319 -15.30 -34.78 -18.75
C ILE A 319 -14.95 -36.19 -18.26
N GLN A 320 -15.52 -37.22 -18.90
CA GLN A 320 -15.25 -38.61 -18.55
C GLN A 320 -13.77 -38.96 -18.76
N LEU A 321 -13.19 -38.56 -19.90
CA LEU A 321 -11.77 -38.78 -20.20
C LEU A 321 -10.85 -38.14 -19.13
N ILE A 322 -11.14 -36.90 -18.75
CA ILE A 322 -10.37 -36.17 -17.74
C ILE A 322 -10.50 -36.84 -16.36
N ASP A 323 -11.70 -37.24 -15.95
CA ASP A 323 -11.90 -37.90 -14.64
C ASP A 323 -11.19 -39.27 -14.60
N ASP A 324 -11.19 -40.03 -15.70
CA ASP A 324 -10.48 -41.31 -15.80
C ASP A 324 -8.96 -41.13 -15.71
N GLN A 325 -8.42 -40.13 -16.41
CA GLN A 325 -7.00 -39.77 -16.29
C GLN A 325 -6.66 -39.35 -14.85
N TRP A 326 -7.49 -38.50 -14.25
CA TRP A 326 -7.32 -38.03 -12.88
C TRP A 326 -7.28 -39.19 -11.87
N ARG A 327 -8.14 -40.20 -12.01
CA ARG A 327 -8.18 -41.38 -11.14
C ARG A 327 -6.97 -42.31 -11.32
N ARG A 328 -6.35 -42.31 -12.49
CA ARG A 328 -5.15 -43.14 -12.77
C ARG A 328 -3.85 -42.52 -12.29
N LEU A 329 -3.81 -41.19 -12.07
CA LEU A 329 -2.59 -40.48 -11.63
C LEU A 329 -1.87 -41.14 -10.44
N PRO A 330 -2.54 -41.58 -9.36
CA PRO A 330 -1.86 -42.22 -8.22
C PRO A 330 -1.06 -43.47 -8.59
N LEU A 331 -1.46 -44.21 -9.62
CA LEU A 331 -0.77 -45.41 -10.09
C LEU A 331 0.60 -45.09 -10.71
N LEU A 332 0.81 -43.86 -11.17
CA LEU A 332 2.06 -43.41 -11.77
C LEU A 332 3.13 -43.12 -10.72
N LEU A 333 2.76 -42.82 -9.47
CA LEU A 333 3.71 -42.50 -8.40
C LEU A 333 4.68 -43.66 -8.12
N SER A 334 4.17 -44.90 -8.17
CA SER A 334 4.97 -46.13 -7.98
C SER A 334 6.11 -46.32 -8.99
N LYS A 335 6.14 -45.51 -10.07
CA LYS A 335 7.16 -45.54 -11.12
C LYS A 335 8.19 -44.41 -10.97
N ILE A 336 8.05 -43.52 -9.99
CA ILE A 336 8.90 -42.35 -9.79
C ILE A 336 9.95 -42.69 -8.73
N SER A 337 11.23 -42.47 -9.05
CA SER A 337 12.37 -42.83 -8.19
C SER A 337 12.58 -41.91 -6.98
N ASP A 338 11.99 -40.71 -6.98
CA ASP A 338 12.08 -39.74 -5.89
C ASP A 338 10.71 -39.09 -5.60
N GLU A 339 9.88 -39.81 -4.84
CA GLU A 339 8.51 -39.40 -4.54
C GLU A 339 8.45 -38.12 -3.69
N GLU A 340 9.43 -37.89 -2.80
CA GLU A 340 9.36 -36.81 -1.81
C GLU A 340 9.65 -35.42 -2.43
N SER A 341 10.54 -35.35 -3.42
CA SER A 341 10.76 -34.12 -4.18
C SER A 341 9.60 -33.85 -5.14
N PHE A 342 9.04 -34.90 -5.74
CA PHE A 342 7.92 -34.82 -6.67
C PHE A 342 6.64 -34.27 -6.01
N LEU A 343 6.36 -34.65 -4.77
CA LEU A 343 5.20 -34.16 -4.00
C LEU A 343 5.32 -32.67 -3.58
N LYS A 344 6.53 -32.11 -3.64
CA LYS A 344 6.83 -30.69 -3.32
C LYS A 344 6.90 -29.82 -4.58
N LEU A 345 6.71 -30.39 -5.77
CA LEU A 345 6.77 -29.65 -7.03
C LEU A 345 5.67 -28.57 -7.11
N PRO A 346 5.99 -27.41 -7.70
CA PRO A 346 5.00 -26.43 -8.13
C PRO A 346 4.02 -27.05 -9.13
N ILE A 347 2.80 -26.52 -9.19
CA ILE A 347 1.76 -27.07 -10.06
C ILE A 347 2.09 -26.86 -11.54
N ASP A 348 2.72 -25.73 -11.85
CA ASP A 348 3.21 -25.38 -13.17
C ASP A 348 4.33 -26.30 -13.69
N GLU A 349 5.04 -26.98 -12.79
CA GLU A 349 6.05 -28.00 -13.13
C GLU A 349 5.47 -29.42 -13.13
N PHE A 350 4.22 -29.57 -12.67
CA PHE A 350 3.51 -30.85 -12.57
C PHE A 350 2.64 -31.16 -13.81
N CYS A 351 2.17 -30.13 -14.52
CA CYS A 351 1.24 -30.25 -15.65
C CYS A 351 1.89 -30.73 -16.95
#